data_AF-A0A5C5WBG5-F1
#
_entry.id   AF-A0A5C5WBG5-F1
#
_cell.length_a   1.000
_cell.length_b   1.000
_cell.length_c   1.000
_cell.angle_alpha   90.00
_cell.angle_beta   90.00
_cell.angle_gamma   90.00
#
_symmetry.space_group_name_H-M   'P 1'
#
loop_
_entity.id
_entity.type
_entity.pdbx_description
1 polymer ?
#
loop_
_entity_poly.entity_id
_entity_poly.type
_entity_poly.pdbx_seq_one_letter_code
_entity_poly.pdbx_strand_id
1 'polypeptide(L)'
;MKPDEELCLCFHVTRRKVENFLRVEKPQAPAQLAECFGAGTGCGWCRPLLRKLFEAARARSEADLPPADEHCKGRGEHLRLGGGVAPPGASLPPEE
;
A
#
# COMPACT_ATOMS: atom_id res chain seq x y z
N MET A 1 1.31 0.06 11.39
CA MET A 1 2.54 -0.07 10.56
C MET A 1 3.48 1.10 10.82
N LYS A 2 4.81 0.94 10.80
CA LYS A 2 5.79 2.04 10.94
C LYS A 2 6.01 2.79 9.60
N PRO A 3 6.54 4.03 9.59
CA PRO A 3 6.77 4.80 8.37
C PRO A 3 7.74 4.14 7.37
N ASP A 4 8.75 3.42 7.86
CA ASP A 4 9.75 2.75 7.01
C ASP A 4 9.28 1.41 6.43
N GLU A 5 8.07 0.96 6.79
CA GLU A 5 7.54 -0.34 6.38
C GLU A 5 6.81 -0.27 5.03
N GLU A 6 6.83 -1.39 4.32
CA GLU A 6 6.32 -1.52 2.96
C GLU A 6 4.81 -1.63 2.90
N LEU A 7 4.15 -0.54 2.52
CA LEU A 7 2.72 -0.52 2.31
C LEU A 7 2.32 -1.18 0.99
N CYS A 8 3.10 -1.00 -0.07
CA CYS A 8 2.91 -1.76 -1.30
C CYS A 8 4.00 -2.81 -1.44
N LEU A 9 3.67 -4.06 -1.13
CA LEU A 9 4.56 -5.22 -1.24
C LEU A 9 4.84 -5.65 -2.69
N CYS A 10 4.11 -5.11 -3.67
CA CYS A 10 4.35 -5.39 -5.08
C CYS A 10 5.47 -4.53 -5.67
N PHE A 11 5.56 -3.27 -5.23
CA PHE A 11 6.47 -2.27 -5.79
C PHE A 11 7.41 -1.68 -4.72
N HIS A 12 7.48 -2.30 -3.54
CA HIS A 12 8.36 -1.90 -2.45
C HIS A 12 8.17 -0.42 -2.04
N VAL A 13 6.90 0.01 -1.97
CA VAL A 13 6.56 1.39 -1.60
C VAL A 13 6.27 1.45 -0.11
N THR A 14 7.09 2.20 0.62
CA THR A 14 6.93 2.37 2.06
C THR A 14 5.85 3.38 2.42
N ARG A 15 5.31 3.28 3.63
CA ARG A 15 4.33 4.24 4.17
C ARG A 15 4.86 5.68 4.06
N ARG A 16 6.13 5.91 4.43
CA ARG A 16 6.81 7.22 4.33
C ARG A 16 6.83 7.75 2.90
N LYS A 17 7.10 6.91 1.89
CA LYS A 17 7.09 7.35 0.49
C LYS A 17 5.70 7.87 0.09
N VAL A 18 4.64 7.17 0.46
CA VAL A 18 3.26 7.58 0.19
C VAL A 18 2.92 8.88 0.94
N GLU A 19 3.24 8.97 2.23
CA GLU A 19 3.03 10.18 3.03
C GLU A 19 3.76 11.40 2.44
N ASN A 20 5.00 11.21 1.97
CA ASN A 20 5.78 12.26 1.32
C ASN A 20 5.17 12.67 -0.02
N PHE A 21 4.76 11.69 -0.84
CA PHE A 21 4.09 11.94 -2.11
C PHE A 21 2.79 12.73 -1.91
N LEU A 22 1.96 12.34 -0.93
CA LEU A 22 0.74 13.06 -0.57
C LEU A 22 1.01 14.54 -0.18
N ARG A 23 2.15 14.79 0.48
CA ARG A 23 2.56 16.14 0.91
C ARG A 23 3.07 17.00 -0.23
N VAL A 24 3.88 16.43 -1.13
CA VAL A 24 4.55 17.15 -2.22
C VAL A 24 3.61 17.33 -3.42
N GLU A 25 3.07 16.23 -3.94
CA GLU A 25 2.26 16.23 -5.16
C GLU A 25 0.80 16.65 -4.92
N LYS A 26 0.31 16.51 -3.68
CA LYS A 26 -1.05 16.87 -3.26
C LYS A 26 -2.13 16.35 -4.24
N PRO A 27 -2.15 15.02 -4.48
CA PRO A 27 -3.16 14.43 -5.38
C PRO A 27 -4.58 14.78 -4.91
N GLN A 28 -5.49 14.92 -5.87
CA GLN A 28 -6.90 15.24 -5.61
C GLN A 28 -7.76 13.99 -5.42
N ALA A 29 -7.30 12.83 -5.90
CA ALA A 29 -8.00 11.56 -5.80
C ALA A 29 -7.06 10.42 -5.38
N PRO A 30 -7.56 9.41 -4.65
CA PRO A 30 -6.75 8.24 -4.25
C PRO A 30 -6.27 7.42 -5.45
N ALA A 31 -6.94 7.49 -6.61
CA ALA A 31 -6.49 6.84 -7.84
C ALA A 31 -5.13 7.36 -8.32
N GLN A 32 -4.80 8.63 -8.05
CA GLN A 32 -3.51 9.23 -8.40
C GLN A 32 -2.36 8.69 -7.53
N LEU A 33 -2.64 7.95 -6.46
CA LEU A 33 -1.59 7.25 -5.72
C LEU A 33 -0.90 6.16 -6.55
N ALA A 34 -1.52 5.71 -7.65
CA ALA A 34 -0.85 4.87 -8.65
C ALA A 34 0.36 5.57 -9.28
N GLU A 35 0.39 6.90 -9.34
CA GLU A 35 1.54 7.67 -9.83
C GLU A 35 2.72 7.63 -8.82
N CYS A 36 2.45 7.27 -7.57
CA CYS A 36 3.48 7.00 -6.56
C CYS A 36 4.10 5.62 -6.78
N PHE A 37 5.03 5.52 -7.74
CA PHE A 37 5.80 4.30 -8.04
C PHE A 37 4.92 3.07 -8.39
N GLY A 38 3.70 3.28 -8.89
CA GLY A 38 2.77 2.19 -9.22
C GLY A 38 1.97 1.65 -8.02
N ALA A 39 2.00 2.30 -6.85
CA ALA A 39 1.31 1.78 -5.67
C ALA A 39 -0.19 1.50 -5.94
N GLY A 40 -0.60 0.24 -5.79
CA GLY A 40 -2.00 -0.19 -5.97
C GLY A 40 -2.40 -0.65 -7.39
N THR A 41 -1.47 -0.69 -8.35
CA THR A 41 -1.73 -1.21 -9.71
C THR A 41 -1.40 -2.71 -9.89
N GLY A 42 -0.69 -3.31 -8.93
CA GLY A 42 -0.37 -4.75 -8.92
C GLY A 42 -1.54 -5.59 -8.39
N CYS A 43 -1.33 -6.32 -7.29
CA CYS A 43 -2.36 -7.20 -6.72
C CYS A 43 -3.57 -6.49 -6.08
N GLY A 44 -3.56 -5.16 -5.96
CA GLY A 44 -4.65 -4.37 -5.39
C GLY A 44 -4.80 -4.42 -3.85
N TRP A 45 -4.07 -5.27 -3.14
CA TRP A 45 -4.18 -5.44 -1.67
C TRP A 45 -3.99 -4.14 -0.88
N CYS A 46 -3.05 -3.29 -1.28
CA CYS A 46 -2.74 -2.05 -0.56
C CYS A 46 -3.69 -0.88 -0.87
N ARG A 47 -4.63 -1.03 -1.84
CA ARG A 47 -5.58 0.02 -2.22
C ARG A 47 -6.42 0.58 -1.06
N PRO A 48 -7.05 -0.23 -0.19
CA PRO A 48 -7.77 0.28 0.97
C PRO A 48 -6.87 1.07 1.93
N LEU A 49 -5.64 0.61 2.16
CA LEU A 49 -4.68 1.32 3.03
C LEU A 49 -4.23 2.64 2.42
N LEU A 50 -4.00 2.68 1.10
CA LEU A 50 -3.69 3.90 0.35
C LEU A 50 -4.81 4.94 0.49
N ARG A 51 -6.07 4.50 0.40
CA ARG A 51 -7.22 5.39 0.62
C ARG A 51 -7.28 5.92 2.05
N LYS A 52 -7.09 5.07 3.06
CA LYS A 52 -7.02 5.50 4.47
C LYS A 52 -5.93 6.56 4.68
N LEU A 53 -4.74 6.36 4.10
CA LEU A 53 -3.65 7.34 4.17
C LEU A 53 -4.00 8.66 3.46
N PHE A 54 -4.63 8.59 2.31
CA PHE A 54 -5.11 9.77 1.59
C PHE A 54 -6.11 10.57 2.43
N GLU A 55 -7.11 9.89 2.99
CA GLU A 55 -8.14 10.51 3.84
C GLU A 55 -7.52 11.12 5.10
N ALA A 56 -6.62 10.39 5.77
CA ALA A 56 -5.90 10.88 6.95
C ALA A 56 -5.00 12.09 6.64
N ALA A 57 -4.26 12.06 5.53
CA ALA A 57 -3.44 13.18 5.09
C ALA A 57 -4.29 14.44 4.80
N ARG A 58 -5.48 14.27 4.21
CA ARG A 58 -6.42 15.39 4.00
C ARG A 58 -7.03 15.90 5.29
N ALA A 59 -7.38 15.00 6.21
CA ALA A 59 -7.90 15.33 7.53
C ALA A 59 -6.82 15.85 8.50
N ARG A 60 -5.53 15.81 8.11
CA ARG A 60 -4.37 16.04 9.00
C ARG A 60 -4.44 15.18 10.27
N SER A 61 -4.90 13.95 10.13
CA SER A 61 -4.99 12.96 11.19
C SER A 61 -4.01 11.81 10.97
N GLU A 62 -3.80 10.98 11.99
CA GLU A 62 -3.05 9.74 11.85
C GLU A 62 -3.94 8.66 11.18
N ALA A 63 -3.35 7.88 10.28
CA ALA A 63 -4.04 6.77 9.63
C ALA A 63 -3.97 5.52 10.51
N ASP A 64 -5.14 4.92 10.78
CA ASP A 64 -5.25 3.61 11.40
C ASP A 64 -4.80 2.52 10.41
N LEU A 65 -3.57 2.04 10.59
CA LEU A 65 -2.92 1.06 9.73
C LEU A 65 -2.45 -0.15 10.53
N PRO A 66 -2.78 -1.38 10.08
CA PRO A 66 -2.39 -2.60 10.78
C PRO A 66 -0.87 -2.75 10.92
N PRO A 67 -0.37 -3.60 11.83
CA PRO A 67 1.05 -3.92 11.89
C PRO A 67 1.55 -4.54 10.57
N ALA A 68 2.84 -4.39 10.28
CA ALA A 68 3.40 -4.74 8.98
C ALA A 68 3.34 -6.25 8.68
N ASP A 69 3.60 -7.07 9.69
CA ASP A 69 3.49 -8.53 9.62
C ASP A 69 2.07 -8.98 9.23
N GLU A 70 1.04 -8.42 9.88
CA GLU A 70 -0.37 -8.73 9.57
C GLU A 70 -0.75 -8.28 8.15
N HIS A 71 -0.29 -7.09 7.74
CA HIS A 71 -0.48 -6.63 6.37
C HIS A 71 0.18 -7.55 5.33
N CYS A 72 1.36 -8.10 5.63
CA CYS A 72 2.06 -9.04 4.77
C CYS A 72 1.33 -10.38 4.67
N LYS A 73 0.94 -10.95 5.81
CA LYS A 73 0.17 -12.19 5.89
C LYS A 73 -1.17 -12.09 5.15
N GLY A 74 -1.90 -11.01 5.36
CA GLY A 74 -3.19 -10.77 4.70
C GLY A 74 -3.09 -10.69 3.18
N ARG A 75 -1.96 -10.21 2.63
CA ARG A 75 -1.72 -10.24 1.17
C ARG A 75 -1.64 -11.67 0.65
N GLY A 76 -0.97 -12.57 1.36
CA GLY A 76 -0.85 -13.97 0.97
C GLY A 76 -2.22 -14.63 0.85
N GLU A 77 -3.09 -14.38 1.82
CA GLU A 77 -4.48 -14.86 1.79
C GLU A 77 -5.31 -14.23 0.67
N HIS A 78 -5.18 -12.91 0.46
CA HIS A 78 -5.83 -12.20 -0.64
C HIS A 78 -5.47 -12.77 -2.02
N LEU A 79 -4.19 -13.11 -2.23
CA LEU A 79 -3.74 -13.76 -3.46
C LEU A 79 -4.33 -15.18 -3.61
N ARG A 80 -4.37 -15.97 -2.53
CA ARG A 80 -4.96 -17.32 -2.52
C ARG A 80 -6.47 -17.31 -2.81
N LEU A 81 -7.19 -16.30 -2.35
CA LEU A 81 -8.62 -16.11 -2.59
C LEU A 81 -8.94 -15.51 -3.97
N GLY A 82 -7.93 -15.22 -4.80
CA GLY A 82 -8.11 -14.68 -6.15
C GLY A 82 -8.35 -13.17 -6.22
N GLY A 83 -8.02 -12.42 -5.17
CA GLY A 83 -8.22 -10.96 -5.10
C GLY A 83 -7.32 -10.14 -6.03
N GLY A 84 -6.41 -10.77 -6.77
CA GLY A 84 -5.56 -10.14 -7.78
C GLY A 84 -4.32 -10.97 -8.09
N VAL A 85 -3.56 -10.56 -9.11
CA VAL A 85 -2.29 -11.19 -9.48
C VAL A 85 -1.13 -10.29 -9.04
N ALA A 86 -0.12 -10.87 -8.39
CA ALA A 86 1.12 -10.16 -8.11
C ALA A 86 1.90 -9.96 -9.42
N PRO A 87 2.42 -8.76 -9.71
CA PRO A 87 3.24 -8.56 -10.89
C PRO A 87 4.56 -9.35 -10.80
N PRO A 88 5.17 -9.73 -11.93
CA PRO A 88 6.45 -10.44 -11.94
C PRO A 88 7.52 -9.60 -11.23
N GLY A 89 8.26 -10.23 -10.31
CA GLY A 89 9.31 -9.57 -9.50
C GLY A 89 8.83 -8.97 -8.17
N ALA A 90 7.55 -9.05 -7.84
CA ALA A 90 7.07 -8.71 -6.50
C ALA A 90 7.60 -9.72 -5.47
N SER A 91 8.00 -9.25 -4.28
CA SER A 91 8.26 -10.16 -3.17
C SER A 91 7.03 -11.02 -2.90
N LEU A 92 7.15 -12.31 -3.15
CA LEU A 92 6.15 -13.29 -2.77
C LEU A 92 6.35 -13.62 -1.29
N PRO A 93 5.27 -13.87 -0.54
CA PRO A 93 5.43 -14.46 0.79
C PRO A 93 6.20 -15.79 0.65
N PRO A 94 7.04 -16.16 1.62
CA PRO A 94 7.73 -17.45 1.58
C PRO A 94 6.69 -18.58 1.44
N GLU A 95 6.94 -19.50 0.51
CA GLU A 95 6.27 -20.79 0.48
C GLU A 95 6.79 -21.57 1.70
N GLU A 96 5.90 -21.84 2.67
CA GLU A 96 6.15 -22.79 3.75
C GLU A 96 5.73 -24.19 3.31
#